data_AF-A0A534MKC9-F1
#
_entry.id   AF-A0A534MKC9-F1
#
_cell.length_a   1.000
_cell.length_b   1.000
_cell.length_c   1.000
_cell.angle_alpha   90.00
_cell.angle_beta   90.00
_cell.angle_gamma   90.00
#
_symmetry.space_group_name_H-M   'P 1'
#
loop_
_entity.id
_entity.type
_entity.pdbx_description
1 polymer ?
#
loop_
_entity_poly.entity_id
_entity_poly.type
_entity_poly.pdbx_seq_one_letter_code
_entity_poly.pdbx_strand_id
1 'polypeptide(L)'
;MDRLAFPRGATWLLVSVLVVAVFNGMAARAGAALSKPTYATGDRWVYVLDGSLNAFPNLNSSQTGAFHFDLVGRVEVNVLGPSSVLSGSVPIPVVAVDTNASGFLNGTFAVPNVGTAHVTGTFTTRTSEIWEDRAYLPIQSNTTTSYSADVMLGFSTPLTATVRVTASASVATIPAFELEVGQNASAALQTHLVVNSTFTAAGRTQSSENRTDVSSVWRREVLSRENVTVEVGTFTAYKLNQTVGSFPGIGGISGGTNETAYFSNETGYYVKRDAYANGTHVAEMRLKSYSYGAKGSTFGLIDWLLLVAAAAVGVVLVLIYWKRRKKRIPEPPSGASEPTKVERTRGGNDGTH
;
A
#
# COMPACT_ATOMS: atom_id res chain seq x y z
N MET A 1 6.07 62.98 -22.18
CA MET A 1 6.32 61.54 -22.36
C MET A 1 6.53 60.95 -20.98
N ASP A 2 5.49 60.41 -20.36
CA ASP A 2 5.62 59.68 -19.10
C ASP A 2 4.94 58.32 -19.24
N ARG A 3 5.74 57.29 -18.94
CA ARG A 3 5.44 55.88 -19.14
C ARG A 3 4.51 55.39 -18.03
N LEU A 4 3.37 54.80 -18.42
CA LEU A 4 2.48 54.05 -17.54
C LEU A 4 3.24 52.86 -16.91
N ALA A 5 3.53 52.96 -15.62
CA ALA A 5 4.07 51.87 -14.83
C ALA A 5 2.96 50.85 -14.51
N PHE A 6 3.05 49.67 -15.11
CA PHE A 6 2.30 48.49 -14.65
C PHE A 6 2.73 48.11 -13.23
N PRO A 7 1.81 47.71 -12.33
CA PRO A 7 2.15 47.34 -10.95
C PRO A 7 2.87 46.00 -10.96
N ARG A 8 4.21 46.05 -10.94
CA ARG A 8 5.13 44.91 -10.90
C ARG A 8 4.91 44.01 -9.66
N GLY A 9 4.25 44.46 -8.59
CA GLY A 9 4.12 43.67 -7.36
C GLY A 9 3.24 42.41 -7.45
N ALA A 10 2.17 42.43 -8.26
CA ALA A 10 1.22 41.31 -8.30
C ALA A 10 1.69 40.12 -9.14
N THR A 11 2.45 40.41 -10.21
CA THR A 11 3.01 39.38 -11.10
C THR A 11 4.14 38.62 -10.42
N TRP A 12 4.94 39.29 -9.57
CA TRP A 12 6.01 38.64 -8.81
C TRP A 12 5.49 37.73 -7.72
N LEU A 13 4.39 38.07 -7.03
CA LEU A 13 3.78 37.17 -6.05
C LEU A 13 3.24 35.89 -6.69
N LEU A 14 2.61 36.00 -7.87
CA LEU A 14 2.04 34.85 -8.58
C LEU A 14 3.14 33.95 -9.16
N VAL A 15 4.23 34.54 -9.69
CA VAL A 15 5.41 33.80 -10.14
C VAL A 15 6.15 33.17 -8.96
N SER A 16 6.30 33.86 -7.83
CA SER A 16 6.92 33.29 -6.61
C SER A 16 6.11 32.13 -6.05
N VAL A 17 4.76 32.22 -6.04
CA VAL A 17 3.89 31.10 -5.63
C VAL A 17 3.99 29.93 -6.61
N LEU A 18 4.08 30.19 -7.93
CA LEU A 18 4.24 29.14 -8.93
C LEU A 18 5.63 28.47 -8.85
N VAL A 19 6.68 29.25 -8.61
CA VAL A 19 8.06 28.76 -8.44
C VAL A 19 8.18 27.97 -7.13
N VAL A 20 7.57 28.42 -6.03
CA VAL A 20 7.49 27.64 -4.78
C VAL A 20 6.68 26.36 -4.98
N ALA A 21 5.60 26.36 -5.78
CA ALA A 21 4.83 25.15 -6.09
C ALA A 21 5.62 24.16 -6.99
N VAL A 22 6.41 24.66 -7.94
CA VAL A 22 7.24 23.83 -8.83
C VAL A 22 8.48 23.28 -8.10
N PHE A 23 9.11 24.05 -7.21
CA PHE A 23 10.27 23.57 -6.43
C PHE A 23 9.87 22.68 -5.25
N ASN A 24 8.68 22.83 -4.64
CA ASN A 24 8.16 21.85 -3.68
C ASN A 24 7.75 20.52 -4.34
N GLY A 25 7.50 20.52 -5.65
CA GLY A 25 7.21 19.29 -6.41
C GLY A 25 8.46 18.49 -6.82
N MET A 26 9.67 19.06 -6.71
CA MET A 26 10.91 18.44 -7.20
C MET A 26 12.03 18.31 -6.15
N ALA A 27 11.74 18.62 -4.89
CA ALA A 27 12.63 18.18 -3.81
C ALA A 27 12.52 16.65 -3.71
N ALA A 28 13.55 15.95 -4.21
CA ALA A 28 13.81 14.57 -3.82
C ALA A 28 13.75 14.52 -2.29
N ARG A 29 12.65 14.00 -1.75
CA ARG A 29 12.42 13.97 -0.31
C ARG A 29 13.61 13.25 0.33
N ALA A 30 14.33 13.94 1.21
CA ALA A 30 15.19 13.32 2.19
C ALA A 30 14.48 12.07 2.71
N GLY A 31 15.18 10.93 2.69
CA GLY A 31 14.58 9.60 2.75
C GLY A 31 13.79 9.38 4.03
N ALA A 32 12.49 9.72 4.03
CA ALA A 32 11.61 9.48 5.19
C ALA A 32 11.67 8.01 5.65
N ALA A 33 11.49 7.75 6.94
CA ALA A 33 11.36 6.38 7.41
C ALA A 33 10.13 5.69 6.80
N LEU A 34 10.16 4.36 6.75
CA LEU A 34 8.95 3.55 6.69
C LEU A 34 8.00 4.07 7.77
N SER A 35 6.78 4.46 7.40
CA SER A 35 5.85 5.09 8.34
C SER A 35 4.80 4.08 8.77
N LYS A 36 4.49 4.07 10.07
CA LYS A 36 3.41 3.24 10.60
C LYS A 36 2.08 3.68 9.98
N PRO A 37 1.35 2.79 9.28
CA PRO A 37 0.04 3.12 8.75
C PRO A 37 -0.99 3.28 9.88
N THR A 38 -2.12 3.90 9.57
CA THR A 38 -3.29 3.91 10.46
C THR A 38 -4.43 3.22 9.75
N TYR A 39 -4.75 2.01 10.19
CA TYR A 39 -5.81 1.23 9.58
C TYR A 39 -7.18 1.56 10.15
N ALA A 40 -8.15 1.74 9.26
CA ALA A 40 -9.54 1.98 9.57
C ALA A 40 -10.43 0.90 8.93
N THR A 41 -11.65 0.75 9.47
CA THR A 41 -12.67 -0.11 8.86
C THR A 41 -12.87 0.25 7.40
N GLY A 42 -12.82 -0.76 6.53
CA GLY A 42 -13.01 -0.60 5.08
C GLY A 42 -11.72 -0.34 4.30
N ASP A 43 -10.57 -0.18 4.96
CA ASP A 43 -9.29 -0.26 4.25
C ASP A 43 -9.15 -1.65 3.62
N ARG A 44 -8.74 -1.69 2.35
CA ARG A 44 -8.78 -2.89 1.52
C ARG A 44 -7.66 -2.91 0.50
N TRP A 45 -7.07 -4.08 0.29
CA TRP A 45 -6.10 -4.33 -0.76
C TRP A 45 -6.44 -5.60 -1.52
N VAL A 46 -6.32 -5.55 -2.84
CA VAL A 46 -6.59 -6.66 -3.74
C VAL A 46 -5.33 -6.92 -4.54
N TYR A 47 -4.92 -8.18 -4.59
CA TYR A 47 -3.71 -8.64 -5.25
C TYR A 47 -4.04 -9.69 -6.31
N VAL A 48 -3.22 -9.73 -7.36
CA VAL A 48 -3.01 -10.93 -8.17
C VAL A 48 -2.01 -11.81 -7.43
N LEU A 49 -2.28 -13.10 -7.37
CA LEU A 49 -1.43 -14.13 -6.76
C LEU A 49 -0.95 -15.07 -7.85
N ASP A 50 0.36 -15.28 -7.91
CA ASP A 50 1.01 -16.31 -8.70
C ASP A 50 1.90 -17.13 -7.75
N GLY A 51 1.86 -18.45 -7.80
CA GLY A 51 2.69 -19.25 -6.90
C GLY A 51 2.73 -20.72 -7.26
N SER A 52 3.34 -21.51 -6.39
CA SER A 52 3.41 -22.95 -6.55
C SER A 52 3.31 -23.69 -5.21
N LEU A 53 2.81 -24.93 -5.29
CA LEU A 53 2.70 -25.86 -4.18
C LEU A 53 3.39 -27.16 -4.54
N ASN A 54 4.39 -27.54 -3.75
CA ASN A 54 5.18 -28.77 -3.94
C ASN A 54 5.01 -29.80 -2.82
N ALA A 55 4.31 -29.41 -1.76
CA ALA A 55 4.03 -30.26 -0.61
C ALA A 55 2.74 -29.76 0.06
N PHE A 56 2.01 -30.69 0.65
CA PHE A 56 0.89 -30.34 1.54
C PHE A 56 1.39 -30.36 2.99
N PRO A 57 0.95 -29.43 3.84
CA PRO A 57 1.28 -29.43 5.26
C PRO A 57 0.93 -30.76 5.92
N ASN A 58 1.85 -31.29 6.74
CA ASN A 58 1.71 -32.54 7.47
C ASN A 58 1.49 -33.81 6.62
N LEU A 59 1.69 -33.73 5.31
CA LEU A 59 1.77 -34.90 4.44
C LEU A 59 3.18 -35.01 3.91
N ASN A 60 3.81 -36.15 4.15
CA ASN A 60 5.16 -36.38 3.63
C ASN A 60 5.10 -36.67 2.11
N SER A 61 6.24 -36.47 1.44
CA SER A 61 6.37 -36.77 0.01
C SER A 61 6.21 -38.25 -0.32
N SER A 62 6.39 -39.15 0.65
CA SER A 62 6.12 -40.58 0.47
C SER A 62 4.64 -40.94 0.52
N GLN A 63 3.80 -40.10 1.14
CA GLN A 63 2.33 -40.25 1.20
C GLN A 63 1.64 -39.59 0.01
N THR A 64 2.18 -38.47 -0.47
CA THR A 64 1.56 -37.67 -1.55
C THR A 64 2.25 -37.82 -2.91
N GLY A 65 3.44 -38.42 -2.95
CA GLY A 65 4.30 -38.40 -4.13
C GLY A 65 4.95 -37.04 -4.34
N ALA A 66 5.87 -36.96 -5.30
CA ALA A 66 6.36 -35.68 -5.78
C ALA A 66 5.32 -35.06 -6.71
N PHE A 67 4.88 -33.83 -6.39
CA PHE A 67 3.94 -33.07 -7.20
C PHE A 67 4.40 -31.61 -7.32
N HIS A 68 3.90 -30.94 -8.35
CA HIS A 68 4.05 -29.51 -8.54
C HIS A 68 2.72 -28.96 -9.04
N PHE A 69 2.14 -28.03 -8.27
CA PHE A 69 0.94 -27.31 -8.67
C PHE A 69 1.24 -25.82 -8.76
N ASP A 70 1.05 -25.26 -9.94
CA ASP A 70 0.98 -23.82 -10.17
C ASP A 70 -0.33 -23.29 -9.59
N LEU A 71 -0.27 -22.14 -8.93
CA LEU A 71 -1.38 -21.42 -8.34
C LEU A 71 -1.50 -20.07 -9.02
N VAL A 72 -2.69 -19.75 -9.53
CA VAL A 72 -3.00 -18.40 -10.02
C VAL A 72 -4.32 -17.98 -9.42
N GLY A 73 -4.35 -16.81 -8.80
CA GLY A 73 -5.53 -16.37 -8.08
C GLY A 73 -5.57 -14.90 -7.74
N ARG A 74 -6.49 -14.60 -6.84
CA ARG A 74 -6.75 -13.28 -6.30
C ARG A 74 -6.73 -13.35 -4.79
N VAL A 75 -6.05 -12.39 -4.16
CA VAL A 75 -6.03 -12.23 -2.71
C VAL A 75 -6.68 -10.90 -2.37
N GLU A 76 -7.44 -10.87 -1.29
CA GLU A 76 -8.11 -9.70 -0.78
C GLU A 76 -7.90 -9.60 0.72
N VAL A 77 -7.35 -8.48 1.15
CA VAL A 77 -7.12 -8.14 2.56
C VAL A 77 -8.08 -7.02 2.91
N ASN A 78 -8.90 -7.23 3.95
CA ASN A 78 -9.90 -6.29 4.43
C ASN A 78 -9.65 -5.99 5.90
N VAL A 79 -9.51 -4.71 6.25
CA VAL A 79 -9.48 -4.26 7.63
C VAL A 79 -10.91 -4.16 8.14
N LEU A 80 -11.24 -4.96 9.14
CA LEU A 80 -12.52 -4.89 9.84
C LEU A 80 -12.57 -3.67 10.77
N GLY A 81 -11.41 -3.30 11.32
CA GLY A 81 -11.21 -2.05 12.04
C GLY A 81 -10.41 -2.22 13.33
N PRO A 82 -10.23 -1.11 14.07
CA PRO A 82 -9.73 -1.17 15.44
C PRO A 82 -10.63 -2.03 16.32
N SER A 83 -10.02 -2.83 17.18
CA SER A 83 -10.70 -3.69 18.15
C SER A 83 -9.88 -3.71 19.45
N SER A 84 -10.29 -4.53 20.42
CA SER A 84 -9.55 -4.73 21.66
C SER A 84 -9.58 -6.20 22.08
N VAL A 85 -8.44 -6.71 22.53
CA VAL A 85 -8.34 -8.01 23.20
C VAL A 85 -8.08 -7.78 24.68
N LEU A 86 -8.71 -8.56 25.56
CA LEU A 86 -8.47 -8.48 26.99
C LEU A 86 -7.21 -9.27 27.36
N SER A 87 -6.29 -8.63 28.06
CA SER A 87 -5.23 -9.31 28.81
C SER A 87 -5.51 -9.13 30.29
N GLY A 88 -6.08 -10.18 30.91
CA GLY A 88 -6.72 -10.04 32.21
C GLY A 88 -7.93 -9.10 32.10
N SER A 89 -7.90 -7.99 32.84
CA SER A 89 -8.96 -6.96 32.82
C SER A 89 -8.60 -5.71 32.00
N VAL A 90 -7.45 -5.70 31.34
CA VAL A 90 -6.96 -4.54 30.58
C VAL A 90 -7.23 -4.74 29.08
N PRO A 91 -7.99 -3.85 28.41
CA PRO A 91 -8.15 -3.89 26.97
C PRO A 91 -6.86 -3.44 26.29
N ILE A 92 -6.33 -4.29 25.41
CA ILE A 92 -5.18 -3.99 24.56
C ILE A 92 -5.72 -3.63 23.16
N PRO A 93 -5.36 -2.46 22.61
CA PRO A 93 -5.75 -2.07 21.26
C PRO A 93 -5.15 -3.02 20.21
N VAL A 94 -5.97 -3.39 19.24
CA VAL A 94 -5.60 -4.28 18.13
C VAL A 94 -6.30 -3.85 16.84
N VAL A 95 -5.93 -4.45 15.72
CA VAL A 95 -6.66 -4.34 14.45
C VAL A 95 -7.11 -5.71 13.99
N ALA A 96 -8.39 -5.85 13.66
CA ALA A 96 -8.94 -7.07 13.09
C ALA A 96 -8.88 -7.03 11.56
N VAL A 97 -8.39 -8.11 10.96
CA VAL A 97 -8.15 -8.21 9.51
C VAL A 97 -8.62 -9.55 8.99
N ASP A 98 -9.37 -9.53 7.88
CA ASP A 98 -9.72 -10.72 7.13
C ASP A 98 -8.97 -10.74 5.81
N THR A 99 -8.35 -11.88 5.51
CA THR A 99 -7.70 -12.15 4.23
C THR A 99 -8.36 -13.34 3.54
N ASN A 100 -8.83 -13.12 2.32
CA ASN A 100 -9.43 -14.16 1.48
C ASN A 100 -8.60 -14.34 0.22
N ALA A 101 -8.31 -15.58 -0.14
CA ALA A 101 -7.72 -15.92 -1.43
C ALA A 101 -8.59 -16.93 -2.16
N SER A 102 -8.64 -16.83 -3.48
CA SER A 102 -9.19 -17.88 -4.32
C SER A 102 -8.53 -17.88 -5.68
N GLY A 103 -8.50 -19.05 -6.32
CA GLY A 103 -7.88 -19.18 -7.63
C GLY A 103 -7.97 -20.58 -8.17
N PHE A 104 -7.19 -20.79 -9.23
CA PHE A 104 -7.02 -22.05 -9.91
C PHE A 104 -5.70 -22.66 -9.53
N LEU A 105 -5.67 -23.99 -9.50
CA LEU A 105 -4.44 -24.75 -9.41
C LEU A 105 -4.34 -25.69 -10.61
N ASN A 106 -3.16 -25.78 -11.19
CA ASN A 106 -2.87 -26.70 -12.30
C ASN A 106 -1.53 -27.36 -12.06
N GLY A 107 -1.37 -28.60 -12.46
CA GLY A 107 -0.04 -29.20 -12.46
C GLY A 107 -0.06 -30.69 -12.68
N THR A 108 0.97 -31.35 -12.16
CA THR A 108 1.18 -32.77 -12.41
C THR A 108 1.76 -33.48 -11.19
N PHE A 109 1.56 -34.78 -11.14
CA PHE A 109 2.31 -35.65 -10.23
C PHE A 109 2.68 -36.97 -10.92
N ALA A 110 3.82 -37.52 -10.52
CA ALA A 110 4.30 -38.78 -11.06
C ALA A 110 3.60 -39.96 -10.36
N VAL A 111 3.05 -40.89 -11.15
CA VAL A 111 2.50 -42.15 -10.66
C VAL A 111 3.47 -43.26 -11.01
N PRO A 112 4.09 -43.92 -10.01
CA PRO A 112 5.05 -44.99 -10.24
C PRO A 112 4.50 -46.06 -11.17
N ASN A 113 5.25 -46.39 -12.22
CA ASN A 113 4.91 -47.42 -13.22
C ASN A 113 3.64 -47.17 -14.05
N VAL A 114 2.98 -46.01 -13.95
CA VAL A 114 1.76 -45.69 -14.71
C VAL A 114 1.95 -44.49 -15.64
N GLY A 115 2.67 -43.45 -15.20
CA GLY A 115 2.93 -42.24 -15.98
C GLY A 115 2.71 -40.96 -15.19
N THR A 116 2.41 -39.87 -15.89
CA THR A 116 2.16 -38.55 -15.28
C THR A 116 0.67 -38.27 -15.25
N ALA A 117 0.13 -37.99 -14.07
CA ALA A 117 -1.24 -37.54 -13.91
C ALA A 117 -1.31 -36.01 -14.02
N HIS A 118 -2.36 -35.51 -14.66
CA HIS A 118 -2.64 -34.08 -14.74
C HIS A 118 -3.66 -33.68 -13.69
N VAL A 119 -3.44 -32.54 -13.06
CA VAL A 119 -4.31 -32.00 -12.01
C VAL A 119 -4.79 -30.63 -12.44
N THR A 120 -6.11 -30.42 -12.38
CA THR A 120 -6.75 -29.13 -12.63
C THR A 120 -7.77 -28.90 -11.53
N GLY A 121 -7.78 -27.73 -10.94
CA GLY A 121 -8.68 -27.48 -9.81
C GLY A 121 -8.71 -26.04 -9.35
N THR A 122 -9.17 -25.88 -8.12
CA THR A 122 -9.32 -24.58 -7.47
C THR A 122 -8.82 -24.65 -6.04
N PHE A 123 -8.47 -23.49 -5.52
CA PHE A 123 -8.16 -23.32 -4.11
C PHE A 123 -8.91 -22.13 -3.53
N THR A 124 -9.14 -22.17 -2.22
CA THR A 124 -9.64 -21.05 -1.43
C THR A 124 -8.89 -20.98 -0.11
N THR A 125 -8.52 -19.79 0.33
CA THR A 125 -8.00 -19.51 1.67
C THR A 125 -8.89 -18.47 2.33
N ARG A 126 -9.19 -18.67 3.60
CA ARG A 126 -9.81 -17.67 4.48
C ARG A 126 -8.97 -17.57 5.73
N THR A 127 -8.57 -16.37 6.08
CA THR A 127 -7.71 -16.07 7.22
C THR A 127 -8.31 -14.92 7.99
N SER A 128 -8.59 -15.12 9.27
CA SER A 128 -8.97 -14.06 10.19
C SER A 128 -7.84 -13.86 11.18
N GLU A 129 -7.32 -12.63 11.24
CA GLU A 129 -6.18 -12.26 12.06
C GLU A 129 -6.51 -11.10 13.00
N ILE A 130 -5.84 -11.10 14.15
CA ILE A 130 -5.78 -9.97 15.06
C ILE A 130 -4.33 -9.51 15.12
N TRP A 131 -4.09 -8.26 14.74
CA TRP A 131 -2.77 -7.65 14.75
C TRP A 131 -2.65 -6.73 15.95
N GLU A 132 -1.53 -6.79 16.68
CA GLU A 132 -1.24 -5.77 17.69
C GLU A 132 -1.05 -4.39 17.05
N ASP A 133 -1.44 -3.33 17.74
CA ASP A 133 -1.63 -2.02 17.12
C ASP A 133 -0.35 -1.21 16.91
N ARG A 134 0.81 -1.64 17.41
CA ARG A 134 2.06 -0.87 17.36
C ARG A 134 2.96 -1.26 16.20
N ALA A 135 3.18 -2.55 15.97
CA ALA A 135 3.99 -3.07 14.86
C ALA A 135 3.20 -3.91 13.82
N TYR A 136 1.89 -4.09 14.04
CA TYR A 136 1.00 -4.93 13.24
C TYR A 136 1.45 -6.39 13.13
N LEU A 137 2.03 -6.92 14.22
CA LEU A 137 2.31 -8.36 14.32
C LEU A 137 1.02 -9.14 14.57
N PRO A 138 0.76 -10.24 13.83
CA PRO A 138 -0.38 -11.10 14.11
C PRO A 138 -0.17 -11.83 15.44
N ILE A 139 -1.05 -11.56 16.40
CA ILE A 139 -1.06 -12.21 17.72
C ILE A 139 -2.08 -13.35 17.78
N GLN A 140 -3.05 -13.36 16.87
CA GLN A 140 -3.98 -14.46 16.65
C GLN A 140 -4.24 -14.60 15.15
N SER A 141 -4.30 -15.84 14.67
CA SER A 141 -4.61 -16.17 13.29
C SER A 141 -5.44 -17.45 13.25
N ASN A 142 -6.51 -17.44 12.46
CA ASN A 142 -7.28 -18.63 12.10
C ASN A 142 -7.39 -18.70 10.58
N THR A 143 -6.70 -19.66 9.98
CA THR A 143 -6.61 -19.84 8.54
C THR A 143 -7.21 -21.18 8.14
N THR A 144 -8.09 -21.19 7.14
CA THR A 144 -8.52 -22.41 6.45
C THR A 144 -8.18 -22.28 4.98
N THR A 145 -7.39 -23.22 4.47
CA THR A 145 -7.12 -23.38 3.04
C THR A 145 -7.69 -24.69 2.54
N SER A 146 -8.45 -24.65 1.46
CA SER A 146 -9.05 -25.82 0.82
C SER A 146 -8.66 -25.86 -0.65
N TYR A 147 -8.37 -27.05 -1.13
CA TYR A 147 -8.05 -27.38 -2.51
C TYR A 147 -9.04 -28.43 -2.99
N SER A 148 -9.56 -28.25 -4.20
CA SER A 148 -10.49 -29.16 -4.86
C SER A 148 -10.08 -29.30 -6.31
N ALA A 149 -9.70 -30.50 -6.73
CA ALA A 149 -9.14 -30.74 -8.04
C ALA A 149 -9.58 -32.08 -8.62
N ASP A 150 -9.56 -32.17 -9.95
CA ASP A 150 -9.69 -33.41 -10.68
C ASP A 150 -8.32 -33.89 -11.14
N VAL A 151 -8.06 -35.16 -10.87
CA VAL A 151 -6.85 -35.87 -11.26
C VAL A 151 -7.16 -36.75 -12.46
N MET A 152 -6.48 -36.52 -13.57
CA MET A 152 -6.65 -37.27 -14.82
C MET A 152 -5.44 -38.17 -15.09
N LEU A 153 -5.69 -39.49 -15.12
CA LEU A 153 -4.72 -40.52 -15.51
C LEU A 153 -5.47 -41.68 -16.20
N GLY A 154 -5.81 -41.52 -17.47
CA GLY A 154 -6.68 -42.45 -18.22
C GLY A 154 -8.15 -42.43 -17.77
N PHE A 155 -8.43 -42.08 -16.52
CA PHE A 155 -9.75 -41.78 -15.94
C PHE A 155 -9.64 -40.60 -14.96
N SER A 156 -10.77 -39.97 -14.62
CA SER A 156 -10.81 -38.84 -13.67
C SER A 156 -11.11 -39.30 -12.25
N THR A 157 -10.37 -38.77 -11.26
CA THR A 157 -10.64 -38.98 -9.83
C THR A 157 -10.58 -37.66 -9.06
N PRO A 158 -11.52 -37.40 -8.13
CA PRO A 158 -11.48 -36.17 -7.34
C PRO A 158 -10.39 -36.24 -6.27
N LEU A 159 -9.76 -35.10 -6.04
CA LEU A 159 -8.82 -34.83 -4.96
C LEU A 159 -9.30 -33.61 -4.17
N THR A 160 -9.38 -33.76 -2.86
CA THR A 160 -9.68 -32.65 -1.95
C THR A 160 -8.68 -32.61 -0.82
N ALA A 161 -8.15 -31.42 -0.52
CA ALA A 161 -7.26 -31.21 0.61
C ALA A 161 -7.73 -30.00 1.40
N THR A 162 -7.79 -30.08 2.73
CA THR A 162 -8.12 -28.95 3.60
C THR A 162 -7.10 -28.88 4.72
N VAL A 163 -6.56 -27.68 4.94
CA VAL A 163 -5.63 -27.36 6.00
C VAL A 163 -6.21 -26.22 6.82
N ARG A 164 -6.39 -26.45 8.11
CA ARG A 164 -6.81 -25.44 9.09
C ARG A 164 -5.64 -25.18 10.02
N VAL A 165 -5.27 -23.92 10.15
CA VAL A 165 -4.16 -23.46 11.00
C VAL A 165 -4.72 -22.44 11.98
N THR A 166 -4.67 -22.80 13.26
CA THR A 166 -4.97 -21.87 14.35
C THR A 166 -3.68 -21.54 15.06
N ALA A 167 -3.33 -20.27 15.14
CA ALA A 167 -2.12 -19.79 15.78
C ALA A 167 -2.44 -18.68 16.79
N SER A 168 -1.80 -18.74 17.95
CA SER A 168 -1.72 -17.61 18.89
C SER A 168 -0.28 -17.34 19.25
N ALA A 169 0.15 -16.08 19.11
CA ALA A 169 1.52 -15.66 19.37
C ALA A 169 1.55 -14.65 20.53
N SER A 170 2.48 -14.86 21.45
CA SER A 170 2.86 -13.84 22.43
C SER A 170 4.19 -13.22 22.02
N VAL A 171 4.30 -11.90 22.22
CA VAL A 171 5.46 -11.10 21.84
C VAL A 171 6.11 -10.55 23.11
N ALA A 172 7.38 -10.87 23.33
CA ALA A 172 8.07 -10.44 24.55
C ALA A 172 8.32 -8.91 24.58
N THR A 173 8.63 -8.33 23.42
CA THR A 173 8.84 -6.89 23.26
C THR A 173 8.37 -6.49 21.87
N ILE A 174 7.50 -5.49 21.80
CA ILE A 174 6.97 -5.01 20.52
C ILE A 174 8.08 -4.23 19.79
N PRO A 175 8.42 -4.63 18.56
CA PRO A 175 9.48 -3.97 17.79
C PRO A 175 9.01 -2.60 17.29
N ALA A 176 9.96 -1.73 16.94
CA ALA A 176 9.65 -0.49 16.25
C ALA A 176 9.11 -0.78 14.83
N PHE A 177 8.05 -0.07 14.43
CA PHE A 177 7.58 -0.12 13.05
C PHE A 177 8.36 0.84 12.15
N GLU A 178 8.61 2.06 12.64
CA GLU A 178 9.26 3.11 11.86
C GLU A 178 10.75 2.80 11.73
N LEU A 179 11.19 2.57 10.50
CA LEU A 179 12.54 2.13 10.17
C LEU A 179 13.05 2.90 8.95
N GLU A 180 14.26 3.43 9.06
CA GLU A 180 14.98 4.01 7.93
C GLU A 180 15.68 2.92 7.09
N VAL A 181 16.11 3.28 5.89
CA VAL A 181 16.91 2.38 5.04
C VAL A 181 18.19 1.98 5.78
N GLY A 182 18.48 0.67 5.83
CA GLY A 182 19.59 0.07 6.57
C GLY A 182 19.24 -0.32 8.00
N GLN A 183 18.07 0.03 8.52
CA GLN A 183 17.63 -0.37 9.86
C GLN A 183 16.86 -1.70 9.84
N ASN A 184 16.85 -2.35 11.00
CA ASN A 184 16.08 -3.55 11.24
C ASN A 184 15.38 -3.52 12.60
N ALA A 185 14.35 -4.33 12.74
CA ALA A 185 13.71 -4.63 14.00
C ALA A 185 13.45 -6.13 14.12
N SER A 186 13.44 -6.63 15.35
CA SER A 186 13.16 -8.03 15.64
C SER A 186 12.40 -8.20 16.94
N ALA A 187 11.65 -9.28 17.05
CA ALA A 187 10.91 -9.64 18.25
C ALA A 187 10.94 -11.16 18.47
N ALA A 188 11.15 -11.57 19.72
CA ALA A 188 10.97 -12.96 20.11
C ALA A 188 9.48 -13.28 20.22
N LEU A 189 9.08 -14.38 19.57
CA LEU A 189 7.71 -14.87 19.52
C LEU A 189 7.63 -16.26 20.16
N GLN A 190 6.63 -16.44 21.01
CA GLN A 190 6.18 -17.77 21.43
C GLN A 190 4.83 -18.04 20.78
N THR A 191 4.79 -18.98 19.84
CA THR A 191 3.59 -19.27 19.04
C THR A 191 3.04 -20.63 19.41
N HIS A 192 1.79 -20.66 19.86
CA HIS A 192 1.00 -21.88 19.96
C HIS A 192 0.35 -22.16 18.61
N LEU A 193 0.60 -23.32 18.02
CA LEU A 193 0.14 -23.68 16.69
C LEU A 193 -0.64 -24.99 16.73
N VAL A 194 -1.83 -24.99 16.14
CA VAL A 194 -2.64 -26.18 15.87
C VAL A 194 -2.90 -26.26 14.37
N VAL A 195 -2.45 -27.36 13.74
CA VAL A 195 -2.62 -27.61 12.32
C VAL A 195 -3.44 -28.88 12.11
N ASN A 196 -4.63 -28.71 11.53
CA ASN A 196 -5.53 -29.79 11.17
C ASN A 196 -5.58 -29.93 9.67
N SER A 197 -5.19 -31.10 9.18
CA SER A 197 -5.11 -31.41 7.76
C SER A 197 -5.98 -32.63 7.44
N THR A 198 -6.73 -32.55 6.35
CA THR A 198 -7.51 -33.66 5.79
C THR A 198 -7.25 -33.71 4.30
N PHE A 199 -6.93 -34.88 3.79
CA PHE A 199 -6.65 -35.14 2.39
C PHE A 199 -7.45 -36.35 1.92
N THR A 200 -8.15 -36.22 0.81
CA THR A 200 -8.94 -37.29 0.21
C THR A 200 -8.60 -37.40 -1.26
N ALA A 201 -8.19 -38.59 -1.70
CA ALA A 201 -7.96 -38.90 -3.11
C ALA A 201 -8.34 -40.36 -3.38
N ALA A 202 -8.93 -40.62 -4.55
CA ALA A 202 -9.34 -41.97 -4.96
C ALA A 202 -10.15 -42.74 -3.88
N GLY A 203 -11.04 -42.03 -3.18
CA GLY A 203 -11.88 -42.61 -2.12
C GLY A 203 -11.18 -42.92 -0.79
N ARG A 204 -9.89 -42.59 -0.65
CA ARG A 204 -9.14 -42.74 0.60
C ARG A 204 -8.96 -41.40 1.26
N THR A 205 -9.29 -41.32 2.55
CA THR A 205 -9.11 -40.11 3.37
C THR A 205 -8.02 -40.33 4.40
N GLN A 206 -7.13 -39.35 4.52
CA GLN A 206 -6.11 -39.22 5.55
C GLN A 206 -6.35 -37.93 6.32
N SER A 207 -6.20 -37.98 7.63
CA SER A 207 -6.29 -36.80 8.49
C SER A 207 -5.14 -36.78 9.47
N SER A 208 -4.65 -35.59 9.79
CA SER A 208 -3.63 -35.37 10.80
C SER A 208 -3.95 -34.08 11.56
N GLU A 209 -3.82 -34.15 12.88
CA GLU A 209 -3.80 -33.01 13.78
C GLU A 209 -2.40 -32.94 14.40
N ASN A 210 -1.78 -31.77 14.35
CA ASN A 210 -0.51 -31.51 14.99
C ASN A 210 -0.61 -30.26 15.84
N ARG A 211 -0.16 -30.36 17.10
CA ARG A 211 -0.15 -29.27 18.07
C ARG A 211 1.27 -29.06 18.55
N THR A 212 1.76 -27.83 18.47
CA THR A 212 3.13 -27.52 18.84
C THR A 212 3.26 -26.10 19.38
N ASP A 213 4.27 -25.90 20.23
CA ASP A 213 4.69 -24.59 20.70
C ASP A 213 6.04 -24.27 20.05
N VAL A 214 6.09 -23.17 19.31
CA VAL A 214 7.25 -22.75 18.52
C VAL A 214 7.80 -21.46 19.08
N SER A 215 9.03 -21.51 19.57
CA SER A 215 9.83 -20.31 19.83
C SER A 215 10.49 -19.87 18.53
N SER A 216 10.28 -18.61 18.14
CA SER A 216 10.83 -18.06 16.90
C SER A 216 11.22 -16.59 17.06
N VAL A 217 11.89 -16.05 16.04
CA VAL A 217 12.23 -14.63 15.97
C VAL A 217 11.60 -14.04 14.71
N TRP A 218 10.73 -13.06 14.90
CA TRP A 218 10.27 -12.20 13.83
C TRP A 218 11.35 -11.16 13.54
N ARG A 219 11.58 -10.87 12.26
CA ARG A 219 12.50 -9.82 11.81
C ARG A 219 11.89 -9.04 10.65
N ARG A 220 12.18 -7.75 10.60
CA ARG A 220 11.98 -6.86 9.44
C ARG A 220 13.22 -6.00 9.26
N GLU A 221 13.72 -5.93 8.04
CA GLU A 221 14.87 -5.12 7.67
C GLU A 221 14.54 -4.30 6.43
N VAL A 222 14.83 -3.00 6.47
CA VAL A 222 14.61 -2.09 5.33
C VAL A 222 15.89 -2.03 4.51
N LEU A 223 15.89 -2.65 3.34
CA LEU A 223 17.09 -2.79 2.49
C LEU A 223 17.32 -1.56 1.61
N SER A 224 16.28 -1.11 0.94
CA SER A 224 16.34 -0.02 -0.03
C SER A 224 14.98 0.66 -0.15
N ARG A 225 14.97 1.81 -0.82
CA ARG A 225 13.76 2.44 -1.33
C ARG A 225 13.85 2.48 -2.85
N GLU A 226 12.81 2.00 -3.53
CA GLU A 226 12.78 1.92 -4.99
C GLU A 226 11.36 2.12 -5.55
N ASN A 227 11.28 2.43 -6.84
CA ASN A 227 10.01 2.54 -7.54
C ASN A 227 9.56 1.16 -8.00
N VAL A 228 8.38 0.73 -7.57
CA VAL A 228 7.79 -0.57 -7.93
C VAL A 228 6.58 -0.31 -8.82
N THR A 229 6.59 -0.88 -10.02
CA THR A 229 5.48 -0.80 -10.98
C THR A 229 4.63 -2.07 -10.91
N VAL A 230 3.33 -1.90 -10.72
CA VAL A 230 2.31 -2.95 -10.72
C VAL A 230 1.12 -2.51 -11.57
N GLU A 231 0.09 -3.36 -11.69
CA GLU A 231 -1.07 -3.11 -12.55
C GLU A 231 -1.78 -1.78 -12.21
N VAL A 232 -1.87 -1.43 -10.93
CA VAL A 232 -2.57 -0.21 -10.47
C VAL A 232 -1.71 1.07 -10.53
N GLY A 233 -0.41 0.97 -10.79
CA GLY A 233 0.47 2.14 -10.90
C GLY A 233 1.92 1.89 -10.47
N THR A 234 2.68 2.99 -10.36
CA THR A 234 4.05 3.00 -9.84
C THR A 234 4.09 3.69 -8.49
N PHE A 235 4.69 3.04 -7.50
CA PHE A 235 4.77 3.53 -6.13
C PHE A 235 6.22 3.60 -5.66
N THR A 236 6.52 4.62 -4.84
CA THR A 236 7.75 4.60 -4.04
C THR A 236 7.56 3.61 -2.89
N ALA A 237 8.33 2.52 -2.88
CA ALA A 237 8.21 1.47 -1.88
C ALA A 237 9.54 1.18 -1.17
N TYR A 238 9.45 0.75 0.08
CA TYR A 238 10.56 0.21 0.85
C TYR A 238 10.66 -1.28 0.57
N LYS A 239 11.82 -1.72 0.10
CA LYS A 239 12.15 -3.13 -0.05
C LYS A 239 12.54 -3.67 1.33
N LEU A 240 11.74 -4.61 1.82
CA LEU A 240 11.87 -5.23 3.12
C LEU A 240 12.33 -6.69 2.95
N ASN A 241 13.23 -7.14 3.83
CA ASN A 241 13.45 -8.56 4.08
C ASN A 241 12.84 -8.89 5.44
N GLN A 242 11.82 -9.75 5.46
CA GLN A 242 11.10 -10.05 6.70
C GLN A 242 10.69 -11.51 6.84
N THR A 243 10.45 -11.91 8.08
CA THR A 243 9.91 -13.23 8.42
C THR A 243 8.50 -13.37 7.84
N VAL A 244 8.22 -14.46 7.14
CA VAL A 244 6.86 -14.75 6.67
C VAL A 244 6.09 -15.40 7.81
N GLY A 245 4.94 -14.83 8.17
CA GLY A 245 3.96 -15.48 9.04
C GLY A 245 3.04 -16.40 8.24
N SER A 246 2.20 -15.81 7.38
CA SER A 246 1.26 -16.50 6.50
C SER A 246 1.35 -15.92 5.08
N PHE A 247 1.16 -16.77 4.06
CA PHE A 247 1.04 -16.34 2.67
C PHE A 247 -0.26 -16.93 2.09
N PRO A 248 -1.25 -16.10 1.72
CA PRO A 248 -2.54 -16.58 1.26
C PRO A 248 -2.41 -17.47 0.02
N GLY A 249 -3.19 -18.55 -0.04
CA GLY A 249 -3.14 -19.55 -1.12
C GLY A 249 -2.08 -20.65 -0.93
N ILE A 250 -1.06 -20.42 -0.09
CA ILE A 250 -0.09 -21.45 0.30
C ILE A 250 -0.43 -21.87 1.73
N GLY A 251 -1.29 -22.86 1.86
CA GLY A 251 -1.61 -23.44 3.17
C GLY A 251 -0.35 -24.03 3.79
N GLY A 252 0.06 -23.51 4.95
CA GLY A 252 1.15 -24.03 5.79
C GLY A 252 2.55 -23.80 5.24
N ILE A 253 3.19 -22.74 5.72
CA ILE A 253 4.63 -22.50 5.52
C ILE A 253 5.35 -22.89 6.80
N SER A 254 6.10 -24.00 6.72
CA SER A 254 7.00 -24.46 7.77
C SER A 254 8.30 -23.65 7.76
N GLY A 255 8.95 -23.57 8.93
CA GLY A 255 10.12 -22.72 9.20
C GLY A 255 11.22 -22.69 8.13
N GLY A 256 11.93 -21.56 8.06
CA GLY A 256 12.93 -21.26 7.03
C GLY A 256 12.39 -20.37 5.89
N THR A 257 11.14 -19.92 5.98
CA THR A 257 10.49 -19.07 4.98
C THR A 257 10.69 -17.60 5.29
N ASN A 258 11.16 -16.85 4.30
CA ASN A 258 11.31 -15.40 4.32
C ASN A 258 10.59 -14.79 3.11
N GLU A 259 10.32 -13.49 3.21
CA GLU A 259 9.78 -12.75 2.07
C GLU A 259 10.60 -11.50 1.79
N THR A 260 10.65 -11.18 0.51
CA THR A 260 10.93 -9.82 0.07
C THR A 260 9.59 -9.10 -0.09
N ALA A 261 9.34 -8.08 0.71
CA ALA A 261 8.10 -7.32 0.66
C ALA A 261 8.37 -5.88 0.26
N TYR A 262 7.44 -5.27 -0.46
CA TYR A 262 7.53 -3.90 -0.94
C TYR A 262 6.43 -3.09 -0.29
N PHE A 263 6.73 -2.38 0.79
CA PHE A 263 5.74 -1.58 1.51
C PHE A 263 5.74 -0.15 0.98
N SER A 264 4.56 0.42 0.69
CA SER A 264 4.45 1.84 0.35
C SER A 264 3.69 2.60 1.43
N ASN A 265 4.26 3.73 1.87
CA ASN A 265 3.56 4.64 2.77
C ASN A 265 2.30 5.24 2.10
N GLU A 266 2.24 5.30 0.76
CA GLU A 266 1.11 5.84 -0.01
C GLU A 266 -0.09 4.90 0.00
N THR A 267 0.15 3.60 -0.10
CA THR A 267 -0.90 2.57 -0.06
C THR A 267 -1.16 2.07 1.35
N GLY A 268 -0.32 2.44 2.32
CA GLY A 268 -0.41 2.00 3.71
C GLY A 268 -0.10 0.53 3.94
N TYR A 269 0.27 -0.20 2.89
CA TYR A 269 0.47 -1.64 2.92
C TYR A 269 1.37 -2.07 1.76
N TYR A 270 1.50 -3.38 1.55
CA TYR A 270 2.38 -3.92 0.53
C TYR A 270 1.85 -3.66 -0.88
N VAL A 271 2.71 -3.20 -1.78
CA VAL A 271 2.44 -3.12 -3.23
C VAL A 271 2.85 -4.41 -3.96
N LYS A 272 3.84 -5.12 -3.40
CA LYS A 272 4.30 -6.42 -3.89
C LYS A 272 4.86 -7.25 -2.73
N ARG A 273 4.69 -8.58 -2.77
CA ARG A 273 5.35 -9.52 -1.86
C ARG A 273 5.84 -10.74 -2.63
N ASP A 274 7.05 -11.18 -2.35
CA ASP A 274 7.67 -12.39 -2.91
C ASP A 274 8.04 -13.31 -1.75
N ALA A 275 7.41 -14.49 -1.70
CA ALA A 275 7.68 -15.51 -0.69
C ALA A 275 8.71 -16.52 -1.17
N TYR A 276 9.57 -16.94 -0.25
CA TYR A 276 10.60 -17.94 -0.49
C TYR A 276 10.50 -19.05 0.56
N ALA A 277 10.68 -20.29 0.11
CA ALA A 277 10.84 -21.45 0.96
C ALA A 277 12.23 -22.03 0.71
N ASN A 278 13.07 -22.08 1.76
CA ASN A 278 14.46 -22.56 1.65
C ASN A 278 15.26 -21.87 0.52
N GLY A 279 15.06 -20.56 0.35
CA GLY A 279 15.72 -19.75 -0.67
C GLY A 279 15.13 -19.88 -2.10
N THR A 280 14.17 -20.77 -2.32
CA THR A 280 13.47 -20.90 -3.60
C THR A 280 12.21 -20.03 -3.61
N HIS A 281 12.00 -19.25 -4.67
CA HIS A 281 10.76 -18.47 -4.84
C HIS A 281 9.56 -19.41 -4.98
N VAL A 282 8.51 -19.17 -4.21
CA VAL A 282 7.30 -20.01 -4.19
C VAL A 282 6.02 -19.26 -4.48
N ALA A 283 5.96 -17.95 -4.23
CA ALA A 283 4.81 -17.13 -4.61
C ALA A 283 5.14 -15.65 -4.70
N GLU A 284 4.31 -14.96 -5.46
CA GLU A 284 4.28 -13.54 -5.65
C GLU A 284 2.84 -13.02 -5.46
N MET A 285 2.72 -11.87 -4.80
CA MET A 285 1.50 -11.06 -4.83
C MET A 285 1.83 -9.69 -5.40
N ARG A 286 1.00 -9.22 -6.34
CA ARG A 286 1.11 -7.89 -6.97
C ARG A 286 -0.17 -7.11 -6.77
N LEU A 287 -0.07 -5.88 -6.29
CA LEU A 287 -1.23 -5.04 -5.99
C LEU A 287 -1.98 -4.67 -7.28
N LYS A 288 -3.28 -4.93 -7.26
CA LYS A 288 -4.20 -4.70 -8.38
C LYS A 288 -5.18 -3.57 -8.11
N SER A 289 -5.61 -3.39 -6.88
CA SER A 289 -6.45 -2.26 -6.46
C SER A 289 -6.41 -2.11 -4.94
N TYR A 290 -6.63 -0.91 -4.44
CA TYR A 290 -6.70 -0.66 -3.01
C TYR A 290 -7.64 0.49 -2.67
N SER A 291 -8.07 0.53 -1.42
CA SER A 291 -8.70 1.66 -0.76
C SER A 291 -8.00 1.80 0.59
N TYR A 292 -7.20 2.85 0.75
CA TYR A 292 -6.46 3.12 1.98
C TYR A 292 -6.52 4.60 2.29
N GLY A 293 -6.87 4.95 3.53
CA GLY A 293 -6.94 6.35 3.97
C GLY A 293 -8.06 7.16 3.31
N ALA A 294 -8.84 6.53 2.43
CA ALA A 294 -10.11 7.06 1.93
C ALA A 294 -11.14 6.98 3.05
N LYS A 295 -11.07 7.92 4.00
CA LYS A 295 -12.23 8.29 4.80
C LYS A 295 -13.35 8.53 3.79
N GLY A 296 -14.44 7.76 3.87
CA GLY A 296 -15.60 7.94 2.98
C GLY A 296 -15.86 9.44 2.86
N SER A 297 -15.73 9.96 1.64
CA SER A 297 -15.65 11.39 1.33
C SER A 297 -16.48 12.24 2.29
N THR A 298 -15.85 12.83 3.30
CA THR A 298 -16.46 13.87 4.14
C THR A 298 -16.41 15.22 3.43
N PHE A 299 -16.41 15.28 2.10
CA PHE A 299 -16.85 16.47 1.38
C PHE A 299 -18.38 16.47 1.39
N GLY A 300 -18.94 16.92 2.52
CA GLY A 300 -20.37 17.13 2.62
C GLY A 300 -20.81 18.30 1.73
N LEU A 301 -22.11 18.39 1.47
CA LEU A 301 -22.76 19.53 0.78
C LEU A 301 -22.29 20.91 1.30
N ILE A 302 -21.91 20.99 2.57
CA ILE A 302 -21.42 22.21 3.23
C ILE A 302 -20.05 22.65 2.67
N ASP A 303 -19.14 21.74 2.37
CA ASP A 303 -17.83 22.09 1.80
C ASP A 303 -17.94 22.57 0.35
N TRP A 304 -18.89 21.99 -0.41
CA TRP A 304 -19.28 22.50 -1.73
C TRP A 304 -19.87 23.90 -1.65
N LEU A 305 -20.75 24.15 -0.68
CA LEU A 305 -21.33 25.47 -0.45
C LEU A 305 -20.26 26.51 -0.06
N LEU A 306 -19.27 26.11 0.75
CA LEU A 306 -18.16 27.00 1.13
C LEU A 306 -17.24 27.33 -0.06
N LEU A 307 -16.93 26.35 -0.93
CA LEU A 307 -16.16 26.59 -2.15
C LEU A 307 -16.90 27.51 -3.14
N VAL A 308 -18.22 27.30 -3.31
CA VAL A 308 -19.07 28.17 -4.14
C VAL A 308 -19.17 29.57 -3.55
N ALA A 309 -19.32 29.70 -2.24
CA ALA A 309 -19.35 30.99 -1.54
C ALA A 309 -18.01 31.74 -1.69
N ALA A 310 -16.88 31.05 -1.54
CA ALA A 310 -15.55 31.63 -1.73
C ALA A 310 -15.33 32.13 -3.18
N ALA A 311 -15.76 31.35 -4.17
CA ALA A 311 -15.72 31.76 -5.57
C ALA A 311 -16.61 32.98 -5.84
N ALA A 312 -17.82 33.02 -5.26
CA ALA A 312 -18.73 34.15 -5.39
C ALA A 312 -18.15 35.44 -4.78
N VAL A 313 -17.53 35.35 -3.59
CA VAL A 313 -16.85 36.50 -2.97
C VAL A 313 -15.67 36.97 -3.83
N GLY A 314 -14.88 36.06 -4.40
CA GLY A 314 -13.81 36.40 -5.33
C GLY A 314 -14.31 37.18 -6.56
N VAL A 315 -15.40 36.72 -7.18
CA VAL A 315 -16.03 37.40 -8.32
C VAL A 315 -16.54 38.79 -7.94
N VAL A 316 -17.19 38.93 -6.77
CA VAL A 316 -17.68 40.23 -6.29
C VAL A 316 -16.52 41.20 -6.07
N LEU A 317 -15.41 40.76 -5.47
CA LEU A 317 -14.23 41.59 -5.26
C LEU A 317 -13.60 42.05 -6.58
N VAL A 318 -13.51 41.15 -7.57
CA VAL A 318 -13.02 41.47 -8.93
C VAL A 318 -13.93 42.50 -9.61
N LEU A 319 -15.25 42.33 -9.51
CA LEU A 319 -16.23 43.27 -10.07
C LEU A 319 -16.18 44.64 -9.39
N ILE A 320 -16.03 44.69 -8.07
CA ILE A 320 -15.86 45.95 -7.31
C ILE A 320 -14.56 46.64 -7.73
N TYR A 321 -13.47 45.89 -7.85
CA TYR A 321 -12.19 46.41 -8.32
C TYR A 321 -12.30 46.99 -9.74
N TRP A 322 -12.95 46.26 -10.65
CA TRP A 322 -13.21 46.73 -12.01
C TRP A 322 -14.10 47.98 -12.07
N LYS A 323 -15.16 48.04 -11.26
CA LYS A 323 -16.02 49.23 -11.16
C LYS A 323 -15.25 50.44 -10.61
N ARG A 324 -14.41 50.25 -9.60
CA ARG A 324 -13.56 51.33 -9.04
C ARG A 324 -12.53 51.83 -10.06
N ARG A 325 -11.99 50.94 -10.89
CA ARG A 325 -11.06 51.31 -11.97
C ARG A 325 -11.73 52.19 -13.03
N LYS A 326 -12.96 51.90 -13.43
CA LYS A 326 -13.69 52.70 -14.44
C LYS A 326 -14.10 54.10 -13.95
N LYS A 327 -14.30 54.29 -12.63
CA LYS A 327 -14.63 55.61 -12.04
C LYS A 327 -13.42 56.54 -11.85
N ARG A 328 -12.20 56.08 -12.12
CA ARG A 328 -10.96 56.86 -12.01
C ARG A 328 -10.41 57.31 -13.36
N ILE A 329 -11.26 57.46 -14.37
CA ILE A 329 -10.92 58.20 -15.58
C ILE A 329 -11.12 59.69 -15.23
N PRO A 330 -10.06 60.51 -15.12
CA PRO A 330 -10.21 61.94 -14.86
C PRO A 330 -10.86 62.60 -16.07
N GLU A 331 -11.86 63.43 -15.80
CA GLU A 331 -12.38 64.43 -16.75
C GLU A 331 -11.20 65.31 -17.22
N PRO A 332 -11.05 65.62 -18.52
CA PRO A 332 -9.96 66.45 -19.00
C PRO A 332 -10.12 67.89 -18.49
N PRO A 333 -9.08 68.53 -17.92
CA PRO A 333 -9.17 69.90 -17.46
C PRO A 333 -9.21 70.88 -18.64
N SER A 334 -10.17 71.80 -18.56
CA SER A 334 -10.26 73.03 -19.34
C SER A 334 -9.10 73.98 -18.99
N GLY A 335 -8.45 74.55 -20.02
CA GLY A 335 -7.94 75.92 -19.94
C GLY A 335 -6.43 76.16 -20.04
N ALA A 336 -6.12 77.26 -20.74
CA ALA A 336 -4.85 78.00 -20.91
C ALA A 336 -3.88 77.44 -21.98
N SER A 337 -3.26 78.24 -22.88
CA SER A 337 -2.73 79.60 -22.68
C SER A 337 -2.47 80.35 -24.00
N GLU A 338 -2.52 81.69 -23.94
CA GLU A 338 -1.94 82.64 -24.90
C GLU A 338 -0.40 82.52 -25.02
N PRO A 339 0.22 83.01 -26.13
CA PRO A 339 1.64 82.82 -26.40
C PRO A 339 2.49 84.00 -25.92
N THR A 340 3.47 83.74 -25.06
CA THR A 340 4.48 84.75 -24.70
C THR A 340 5.73 84.63 -25.58
N LYS A 341 6.00 85.76 -26.23
CA LYS A 341 7.07 86.13 -27.15
C LYS A 341 8.46 86.04 -26.48
N VAL A 342 9.42 85.50 -27.20
CA VAL A 342 10.87 85.53 -26.89
C VAL A 342 11.43 86.90 -27.28
N GLU A 343 12.33 87.50 -26.48
CA GLU A 343 13.70 87.88 -26.91
C GLU A 343 14.56 88.61 -25.84
N ARG A 344 15.78 88.04 -25.69
CA ARG A 344 17.12 88.56 -25.30
C ARG A 344 17.33 89.43 -24.05
N THR A 345 18.27 88.93 -23.23
CA THR A 345 19.32 89.76 -22.61
C THR A 345 20.70 89.18 -22.91
N ARG A 346 21.63 90.10 -23.21
CA ARG A 346 23.00 89.97 -23.72
C ARG A 346 24.02 90.02 -22.57
N GLY A 347 25.12 89.30 -22.71
CA GLY A 347 26.38 89.47 -21.94
C GLY A 347 27.18 88.17 -22.00
N GLY A 348 28.35 88.04 -22.64
CA GLY A 348 29.41 89.02 -22.90
C GLY A 348 30.51 88.82 -21.86
N ASN A 349 31.48 87.94 -22.15
CA ASN A 349 32.73 87.81 -21.39
C ASN A 349 33.91 87.94 -22.36
N ASP A 350 34.91 88.69 -21.91
CA ASP A 350 35.99 89.28 -22.69
C ASP A 350 37.10 88.32 -23.12
N GLY A 351 37.73 88.69 -24.23
CA GLY A 351 39.01 88.16 -24.70
C GLY A 351 39.64 89.09 -25.75
N THR A 352 40.75 89.73 -25.36
CA THR A 352 41.84 90.36 -26.15
C THR A 352 41.67 91.77 -26.77
N HIS A 353 42.62 92.62 -26.33
CA HIS A 353 43.09 93.95 -26.75
C HIS A 353 42.31 95.22 -26.36
#